data_AF-A0A9D9T7A9-F1
#
_entry.id   AF-A0A9D9T7A9-F1
#
_cell.length_a   1.000
_cell.length_b   1.000
_cell.length_c   1.000
_cell.angle_alpha   90.00
_cell.angle_beta   90.00
_cell.angle_gamma   90.00
#
_symmetry.space_group_name_H-M   'P 1'
#
loop_
_entity.id
_entity.type
_entity.pdbx_description
1 polymer ?
#
loop_
_entity_poly.entity_id
_entity_poly.type
_entity_poly.pdbx_seq_one_letter_code
_entity_poly.pdbx_strand_id
1 'polypeptide(L)'
;MNKLLLNPAMNVYLRGVERELGVNSNTARIELNKLTELNLIQVVSKSDQTKIKHYQINQQHPMFGLLRSFALKYTGIDQVIDQVINKLGDLDRVLLTGDSAKGMNSVIIDLIIVGSIDKNYLQTLIEKVEVTINKKIRVAVYKKEEFTEDIFNSVSHWVDLLH
;
A
#
# COMPACT_ATOMS: atom_id res chain seq x y z
N MET A 1 -6.81 3.25 -9.82
CA MET A 1 -7.20 4.11 -8.66
C MET A 1 -6.86 3.47 -7.31
N ASN A 2 -7.27 2.21 -7.08
CA ASN A 2 -7.03 1.50 -5.81
C ASN A 2 -5.56 1.54 -5.38
N LYS A 3 -4.64 1.47 -6.35
CA LYS A 3 -3.21 1.50 -6.09
C LYS A 3 -2.73 2.71 -5.29
N LEU A 4 -3.18 3.90 -5.68
CA LEU A 4 -2.81 5.16 -5.05
C LEU A 4 -3.41 5.31 -3.63
N LEU A 5 -4.52 4.62 -3.35
CA LEU A 5 -5.14 4.62 -2.03
C LEU A 5 -4.42 3.67 -1.06
N LEU A 6 -3.97 2.51 -1.56
CA LEU A 6 -3.22 1.53 -0.77
C LEU A 6 -1.77 1.97 -0.52
N ASN A 7 -1.13 2.57 -1.52
CA ASN A 7 0.20 3.15 -1.41
C ASN A 7 0.19 4.62 -1.86
N PRO A 8 -0.01 5.56 -0.93
CA PRO A 8 -0.06 7.00 -1.23
C PRO A 8 1.25 7.60 -1.75
N ALA A 9 2.40 6.96 -1.46
CA ALA A 9 3.71 7.42 -1.91
C ALA A 9 3.98 7.09 -3.39
N MET A 10 3.19 6.20 -3.99
CA MET A 10 3.34 5.82 -5.40
C MET A 10 2.99 6.95 -6.36
N ASN A 11 3.76 7.00 -7.45
CA ASN A 11 3.49 7.86 -8.59
C ASN A 11 2.95 7.04 -9.76
N VAL A 12 1.89 7.52 -10.40
CA VAL A 12 1.38 6.98 -11.67
C VAL A 12 1.64 7.94 -12.81
N TYR A 13 1.81 7.39 -14.01
CA TYR A 13 1.99 8.14 -15.26
C TYR A 13 0.97 7.67 -16.29
N LEU A 14 0.74 8.46 -17.34
CA LEU A 14 -0.31 8.22 -18.34
C LEU A 14 -0.32 6.78 -18.88
N ARG A 15 0.83 6.27 -19.32
CA ARG A 15 0.96 4.88 -19.84
C ARG A 15 0.72 3.79 -18.78
N GLY A 16 0.91 4.11 -17.51
CA GLY A 16 0.54 3.21 -16.41
C GLY A 16 -0.97 3.10 -16.30
N VAL A 17 -1.67 4.23 -16.40
CA VAL A 17 -3.13 4.31 -16.36
C VAL A 17 -3.78 3.67 -17.58
N GLU A 18 -3.24 3.89 -18.79
CA GLU A 18 -3.68 3.22 -20.02
C GLU A 18 -3.69 1.70 -19.87
N ARG A 19 -2.59 1.13 -19.36
CA ARG A 19 -2.44 -0.32 -19.15
C ARG A 19 -3.36 -0.84 -18.06
N GLU A 20 -3.55 -0.09 -16.98
CA GLU A 20 -4.40 -0.51 -15.86
C GLU A 20 -5.90 -0.50 -16.23
N LEU A 21 -6.34 0.51 -16.97
CA LEU A 21 -7.74 0.67 -17.33
C LEU A 21 -8.09 0.02 -18.68
N GLY A 22 -7.09 -0.41 -19.46
CA GLY A 22 -7.31 -0.95 -20.81
C GLY A 22 -7.86 0.08 -21.78
N VAL A 23 -7.51 1.37 -21.61
CA VAL A 23 -8.04 2.49 -22.40
C VAL A 23 -6.95 3.18 -23.21
N ASN A 24 -7.37 3.91 -24.23
CA ASN A 24 -6.45 4.73 -25.03
C ASN A 24 -5.95 5.98 -24.27
N SER A 25 -4.92 6.62 -24.80
CA SER A 25 -4.28 7.79 -24.21
C SER A 25 -5.18 8.99 -23.97
N ASN A 26 -6.16 9.23 -24.86
CA ASN A 26 -7.07 10.37 -24.71
C ASN A 26 -8.04 10.14 -23.56
N THR A 27 -8.62 8.94 -23.47
CA THR A 27 -9.50 8.55 -22.36
C THR A 27 -8.76 8.61 -21.03
N ALA A 28 -7.55 8.04 -20.94
CA ALA A 28 -6.73 8.10 -19.73
C ALA A 28 -6.39 9.55 -19.34
N ARG A 29 -6.09 10.41 -20.31
CA ARG A 29 -5.79 11.83 -20.06
C ARG A 29 -7.01 12.60 -19.55
N ILE A 30 -8.18 12.37 -20.14
CA ILE A 30 -9.44 12.99 -19.69
C ILE A 30 -9.70 12.62 -18.23
N GLU A 31 -9.56 11.34 -17.87
CA GLU A 31 -9.80 10.90 -16.50
C GLU A 31 -8.79 11.47 -15.51
N LEU A 32 -7.49 11.46 -15.85
CA LEU A 32 -6.45 12.07 -15.02
C LEU A 32 -6.68 13.58 -14.81
N ASN A 33 -7.15 14.28 -15.84
CA ASN A 33 -7.49 15.70 -15.72
C ASN A 33 -8.68 15.90 -14.78
N LYS A 34 -9.77 15.12 -14.92
CA LYS A 34 -10.93 15.19 -14.01
C LYS A 34 -10.53 14.96 -12.55
N LEU A 35 -9.69 13.96 -12.29
CA LEU A 35 -9.23 13.67 -10.92
C LEU A 35 -8.36 14.78 -10.35
N THR A 36 -7.60 15.47 -11.21
CA THR A 36 -6.79 16.63 -10.83
C THR A 36 -7.69 17.85 -10.57
N GLU A 37 -8.71 18.07 -11.39
CA GLU A 37 -9.72 19.14 -11.21
C GLU A 37 -10.52 18.94 -9.92
N LEU A 38 -10.84 17.68 -9.57
CA LEU A 38 -11.44 17.31 -8.29
C LEU A 38 -10.46 17.36 -7.11
N ASN A 39 -9.19 17.70 -7.36
CA ASN A 39 -8.13 17.73 -6.35
C ASN A 39 -7.91 16.39 -5.60
N LEU A 40 -8.32 15.26 -6.21
CA LEU A 40 -8.12 13.91 -5.67
C LEU A 40 -6.69 13.42 -5.93
N ILE A 41 -6.09 13.89 -7.03
CA ILE A 41 -4.69 13.65 -7.37
C ILE A 41 -4.01 14.97 -7.70
N GLN A 42 -2.69 15.01 -7.55
CA GLN A 42 -1.84 16.15 -7.85
C GLN A 42 -0.69 15.76 -8.76
N VAL A 43 -0.21 16.72 -9.56
CA VAL A 43 0.97 16.52 -10.40
C VAL A 43 2.21 16.87 -9.56
N VAL A 44 3.03 15.86 -9.26
CA VAL A 44 4.18 16.01 -8.35
C VAL A 44 5.49 16.30 -9.08
N SER A 45 5.61 15.92 -10.35
CA SER A 45 6.78 16.27 -11.14
C SER A 45 6.46 16.34 -12.64
N LYS A 46 7.10 17.32 -13.29
CA LYS A 46 7.39 17.28 -14.71
C LYS A 46 8.88 16.95 -14.80
N SER A 47 9.23 15.77 -15.30
CA SER A 47 10.64 15.55 -15.67
C SER A 47 10.96 16.51 -16.82
N ASP A 48 11.81 17.51 -16.55
CA ASP A 48 12.18 18.56 -17.52
C ASP A 48 12.81 17.99 -18.81
N GLN A 49 13.35 16.77 -18.74
CA GLN A 49 13.99 16.10 -19.88
C GLN A 49 13.02 15.22 -20.71
N THR A 50 11.84 14.84 -20.18
CA THR A 50 10.96 13.85 -20.86
C THR A 50 9.50 14.24 -21.03
N LYS A 51 9.04 15.40 -20.54
CA LYS A 51 7.62 15.84 -20.56
C LYS A 51 6.64 14.83 -19.92
N ILE A 52 7.12 13.85 -19.16
CA ILE A 52 6.26 12.88 -18.48
C ILE A 52 5.72 13.53 -17.21
N LYS A 53 4.38 13.55 -17.08
CA LYS A 53 3.69 13.98 -15.86
C LYS A 53 3.56 12.79 -14.92
N HIS A 54 3.97 12.99 -13.67
CA HIS A 54 3.72 12.06 -12.57
C HIS A 54 2.57 12.58 -11.72
N TYR A 55 1.65 11.67 -11.38
CA TYR A 55 0.48 11.94 -10.57
C TYR A 55 0.55 11.16 -9.27
N GLN A 56 0.19 11.79 -8.16
CA GLN A 56 0.13 11.21 -6.83
C GLN A 56 -1.24 11.51 -6.20
N ILE A 57 -1.71 10.65 -5.28
CA ILE A 57 -2.91 10.94 -4.50
C ILE A 57 -2.71 12.21 -3.67
N ASN A 58 -3.73 13.06 -3.60
CA ASN A 58 -3.72 14.19 -2.67
C ASN A 58 -4.15 13.71 -1.28
N GLN A 59 -3.18 13.50 -0.39
CA GLN A 59 -3.44 13.06 0.99
C GLN A 59 -4.12 14.12 1.86
N GLN A 60 -4.08 15.40 1.44
CA GLN A 60 -4.74 16.51 2.14
C GLN A 60 -6.21 16.66 1.76
N HIS A 61 -6.69 15.90 0.77
CA HIS A 61 -8.08 15.96 0.35
C HIS A 61 -9.01 15.41 1.45
N PRO A 62 -10.15 16.06 1.79
CA PRO A 62 -11.02 15.64 2.89
C PRO A 62 -11.53 14.19 2.80
N MET A 63 -11.70 13.68 1.57
CA MET A 63 -12.14 12.30 1.32
C MET A 63 -11.01 11.26 1.32
N PHE A 64 -9.74 11.67 1.38
CA PHE A 64 -8.62 10.75 1.27
C PHE A 64 -8.69 9.65 2.34
N GLY A 65 -8.91 10.02 3.61
CA GLY A 65 -9.03 9.07 4.70
C GLY A 65 -10.14 8.04 4.45
N LEU A 66 -11.33 8.49 4.05
CA LEU A 66 -12.48 7.61 3.78
C LEU A 66 -12.20 6.65 2.61
N LEU A 67 -11.66 7.16 1.51
CA LEU A 67 -11.32 6.36 0.32
C LEU A 67 -10.22 5.34 0.64
N ARG A 68 -9.21 5.73 1.42
CA ARG A 68 -8.16 4.82 1.88
C ARG A 68 -8.72 3.75 2.79
N SER A 69 -9.56 4.10 3.76
CA SER A 69 -10.23 3.12 4.62
C SER A 69 -11.07 2.13 3.82
N PHE A 70 -11.78 2.58 2.79
CA PHE A 70 -12.52 1.69 1.90
C PHE A 70 -11.58 0.73 1.14
N ALA A 71 -10.47 1.23 0.59
CA ALA A 71 -9.48 0.40 -0.10
C ALA A 71 -8.87 -0.67 0.83
N LEU A 72 -8.53 -0.30 2.08
CA LEU A 72 -8.02 -1.23 3.08
C LEU A 72 -9.05 -2.30 3.45
N LYS A 73 -10.31 -1.91 3.68
CA LYS A 73 -11.43 -2.83 3.93
C LYS A 73 -11.68 -3.79 2.79
N TYR A 74 -11.69 -3.26 1.56
CA TYR A 74 -11.91 -4.07 0.36
C TYR A 74 -10.80 -5.12 0.16
N THR A 75 -9.57 -4.81 0.58
CA THR A 75 -8.43 -5.73 0.48
C THR A 75 -8.25 -6.64 1.70
N GLY A 76 -8.96 -6.38 2.80
CA GLY A 76 -8.81 -7.10 4.07
C GLY A 76 -7.56 -6.68 4.88
N ILE A 77 -6.85 -5.64 4.45
CA ILE A 77 -5.65 -5.14 5.15
C ILE A 77 -6.04 -4.44 6.45
N ASP A 78 -7.24 -3.85 6.51
CA ASP A 78 -7.80 -3.29 7.75
C ASP A 78 -7.86 -4.35 8.87
N GLN A 79 -8.30 -5.58 8.56
CA GLN A 79 -8.37 -6.66 9.54
C GLN A 79 -6.98 -7.08 10.01
N VAL A 80 -5.97 -7.06 9.14
CA VAL A 80 -4.59 -7.31 9.53
C VAL A 80 -4.10 -6.24 10.51
N ILE A 81 -4.39 -4.97 10.23
CA ILE A 81 -4.03 -3.86 11.12
C ILE A 81 -4.72 -4.04 12.49
N ASP A 82 -6.04 -4.24 12.50
CA ASP A 82 -6.82 -4.24 13.74
C ASP A 82 -6.62 -5.51 14.58
N GLN A 83 -6.48 -6.67 13.95
CA GLN A 83 -6.47 -7.96 14.63
C GLN A 83 -5.06 -8.53 14.82
N VAL A 84 -4.06 -8.04 14.09
CA VAL A 84 -2.66 -8.49 14.23
C VAL A 84 -1.81 -7.36 14.77
N ILE A 85 -1.64 -6.28 14.00
CA ILE A 85 -0.68 -5.21 14.31
C ILE A 85 -1.02 -4.52 15.64
N ASN A 86 -2.26 -4.03 15.79
CA ASN A 86 -2.70 -3.34 16.99
C ASN A 86 -2.73 -4.23 18.25
N LYS A 87 -2.80 -5.56 18.08
CA LYS A 87 -2.83 -6.53 19.20
C LYS A 87 -1.46 -7.02 19.63
N LEU A 88 -0.47 -6.94 18.77
CA LEU A 88 0.93 -7.31 19.09
C LEU A 88 1.60 -6.26 19.97
N GLY A 89 1.14 -5.01 19.93
CA GLY A 89 1.63 -3.95 20.80
C GLY A 89 2.89 -3.29 20.24
N ASP A 90 3.99 -3.38 20.99
CA ASP A 90 5.21 -2.58 20.76
C ASP A 90 6.01 -3.10 19.55
N LEU A 91 5.76 -2.46 18.40
CA LEU A 91 6.37 -2.76 17.11
C LEU A 91 7.16 -1.54 16.64
N ASP A 92 8.40 -1.75 16.19
CA ASP A 92 9.22 -0.67 15.63
C ASP A 92 8.75 -0.29 14.21
N ARG A 93 8.45 -1.29 13.37
CA ARG A 93 8.01 -1.11 11.97
C ARG A 93 7.09 -2.24 11.55
N VAL A 94 6.08 -1.93 10.73
CA VAL A 94 5.34 -2.94 9.97
C VAL A 94 5.22 -2.50 8.52
N LEU A 95 5.84 -3.26 7.63
CA LEU A 95 5.83 -2.99 6.20
C LEU A 95 4.93 -3.98 5.48
N LEU A 96 3.90 -3.48 4.82
CA LEU A 96 3.23 -4.20 3.75
C LEU A 96 4.16 -4.27 2.55
N THR A 97 4.32 -5.44 1.94
CA THR A 97 5.21 -5.65 0.80
C THR A 97 4.51 -6.41 -0.32
N GLY A 98 5.26 -6.82 -1.36
CA GLY A 98 4.73 -7.63 -2.45
C GLY A 98 3.68 -6.91 -3.29
N ASP A 99 2.70 -7.66 -3.80
CA ASP A 99 1.68 -7.13 -4.71
C ASP A 99 0.70 -6.19 -4.00
N SER A 100 0.44 -6.42 -2.71
CA SER A 100 -0.39 -5.54 -1.89
C SER A 100 0.24 -4.15 -1.75
N ALA A 101 1.57 -4.05 -1.62
CA ALA A 101 2.28 -2.77 -1.60
C ALA A 101 2.34 -2.06 -2.97
N LYS A 102 2.22 -2.81 -4.07
CA LYS A 102 1.96 -2.25 -5.41
C LYS A 102 0.50 -1.82 -5.58
N GLY A 103 -0.32 -2.01 -4.55
CA GLY A 103 -1.72 -1.65 -4.52
C GLY A 103 -2.63 -2.59 -5.32
N MET A 104 -2.20 -3.84 -5.51
CA MET A 104 -2.99 -4.90 -6.14
C MET A 104 -3.74 -5.69 -5.07
N ASN A 105 -4.96 -6.10 -5.38
CA ASN A 105 -5.70 -6.99 -4.49
C ASN A 105 -5.19 -8.43 -4.64
N SER A 106 -4.22 -8.81 -3.81
CA SER A 106 -3.60 -10.14 -3.84
C SER A 106 -4.33 -11.14 -2.94
N VAL A 107 -4.24 -12.42 -3.29
CA VAL A 107 -4.66 -13.57 -2.46
C VAL A 107 -3.70 -13.77 -1.28
N ILE A 108 -2.48 -13.22 -1.38
CA ILE A 108 -1.45 -13.28 -0.35
C ILE A 108 -1.08 -11.87 0.11
N ILE A 109 -1.08 -11.64 1.42
CA ILE A 109 -0.60 -10.41 2.06
C ILE A 109 0.80 -10.68 2.60
N ASP A 110 1.78 -9.92 2.13
CA ASP A 110 3.17 -10.05 2.54
C ASP A 110 3.53 -8.94 3.55
N LEU A 111 4.03 -9.33 4.72
CA LEU A 111 4.37 -8.43 5.81
C LEU A 111 5.83 -8.62 6.24
N ILE A 112 6.47 -7.50 6.58
CA ILE A 112 7.69 -7.49 7.36
C ILE A 112 7.37 -6.80 8.68
N ILE A 113 7.63 -7.48 9.79
CA ILE A 113 7.44 -6.94 11.14
C ILE A 113 8.82 -6.81 11.78
N VAL A 114 9.11 -5.62 12.30
CA VAL A 114 10.32 -5.33 13.07
C VAL A 114 9.92 -5.02 14.51
N GLY A 115 10.45 -5.78 15.45
CA GLY A 115 10.20 -5.58 16.88
C GLY A 115 10.42 -6.85 17.70
N SER A 116 10.30 -6.71 19.01
CA SER A 116 10.41 -7.82 19.96
C SER A 116 9.04 -8.43 20.25
N ILE A 117 8.63 -9.40 19.44
CA ILE A 117 7.31 -10.04 19.55
C ILE A 117 7.34 -11.53 19.89
N ASP A 118 6.26 -12.00 20.51
CA ASP A 118 5.97 -13.43 20.65
C ASP A 118 5.47 -14.00 19.31
N LYS A 119 6.31 -14.82 18.68
CA LYS A 119 6.00 -15.47 17.39
C LYS A 119 4.82 -16.44 17.47
N ASN A 120 4.60 -17.11 18.61
CA ASN A 120 3.47 -18.03 18.79
C ASN A 120 2.16 -17.25 18.90
N TYR A 121 2.19 -16.13 19.62
CA TYR A 121 1.03 -15.24 19.69
C TYR A 121 0.72 -14.61 18.33
N LEU A 122 1.74 -14.12 17.60
CA LEU A 122 1.61 -13.65 16.22
C LEU A 122 0.92 -14.69 15.33
N GLN A 123 1.40 -15.94 15.35
CA GLN A 123 0.84 -17.03 14.54
C GLN A 123 -0.64 -17.25 14.86
N THR A 124 -1.01 -17.22 16.15
CA THR A 124 -2.41 -17.37 16.60
C THR A 124 -3.30 -16.24 16.07
N LEU A 125 -2.79 -15.00 16.02
CA LEU A 125 -3.53 -13.86 15.47
C LEU A 125 -3.68 -13.98 13.95
N ILE A 126 -2.61 -14.36 13.25
CA ILE A 126 -2.61 -14.54 11.79
C ILE A 126 -3.64 -15.60 11.39
N GLU A 127 -3.66 -16.77 12.02
CA GLU A 127 -4.58 -17.86 11.66
C GLU A 127 -6.05 -17.43 11.75
N LYS A 128 -6.41 -16.66 12.77
CA LYS A 128 -7.78 -16.12 12.92
C LYS A 128 -8.13 -15.14 11.80
N VAL A 129 -7.18 -14.28 11.43
CA VAL A 129 -7.39 -13.27 10.39
C VAL A 129 -7.46 -13.91 9.01
N GLU A 130 -6.58 -14.87 8.68
CA GLU A 130 -6.59 -15.57 7.39
C GLU A 130 -7.96 -16.17 7.06
N VAL A 131 -8.62 -16.78 8.07
CA VAL A 131 -9.98 -17.32 7.94
C VAL A 131 -11.00 -16.21 7.66
N THR A 132 -10.87 -15.08 8.36
CA THR A 132 -11.81 -13.95 8.25
C THR A 132 -11.75 -13.28 6.89
N ILE A 133 -10.54 -13.07 6.35
CA ILE A 133 -10.33 -12.36 5.07
C ILE A 133 -10.24 -13.30 3.86
N ASN A 134 -10.24 -14.62 4.08
CA ASN A 134 -10.04 -15.67 3.08
C ASN A 134 -8.79 -15.44 2.22
N LYS A 135 -7.66 -15.11 2.87
CA LYS A 135 -6.35 -14.86 2.25
C LYS A 135 -5.24 -15.44 3.10
N LYS A 136 -4.09 -15.67 2.48
CA LYS A 136 -2.87 -16.07 3.19
C LYS A 136 -2.03 -14.88 3.59
N ILE A 137 -1.39 -14.96 4.75
CA ILE A 137 -0.49 -13.93 5.27
C ILE A 137 0.89 -14.57 5.41
N ARG A 138 1.88 -14.01 4.70
CA ARG A 138 3.28 -14.38 4.86
C ARG A 138 3.98 -13.27 5.63
N VAL A 139 4.69 -13.64 6.68
CA VAL A 139 5.35 -12.68 7.57
C VAL A 139 6.82 -13.03 7.73
N ALA A 140 7.69 -12.03 7.56
CA ALA A 140 9.07 -12.07 8.01
C ALA A 140 9.19 -11.24 9.28
N VAL A 141 9.76 -11.81 10.34
CA VAL A 141 9.91 -11.15 11.65
C VAL A 141 11.38 -10.93 11.92
N TYR A 142 11.75 -9.67 12.17
CA TYR A 142 13.11 -9.26 12.51
C TYR A 142 13.12 -8.57 13.87
N LYS A 143 14.18 -8.80 14.64
CA LYS A 143 14.50 -7.88 15.73
C LYS A 143 15.03 -6.57 15.16
N LYS A 144 14.98 -5.50 15.96
CA LYS A 144 15.44 -4.18 15.57
C LYS A 144 16.89 -4.19 15.07
N GLU A 145 17.75 -4.98 15.69
CA GLU A 145 19.17 -5.09 15.37
C GLU A 145 19.43 -5.93 14.11
N GLU A 146 18.48 -6.77 13.72
CA GLU A 146 18.59 -7.66 12.56
C GLU A 146 18.10 -7.00 11.27
N PHE A 147 17.30 -5.93 11.39
CA PHE A 147 16.71 -5.24 10.25
C PHE A 147 17.67 -4.19 9.67
N THR A 148 18.43 -4.58 8.65
CA THR A 148 19.43 -3.73 8.00
C THR A 148 18.88 -2.97 6.79
N GLU A 149 19.61 -1.95 6.34
CA GLU A 149 19.31 -1.24 5.09
C GLU A 149 19.33 -2.17 3.88
N ASP A 150 20.18 -3.20 3.84
CA ASP A 150 20.21 -4.17 2.74
C ASP A 150 18.90 -4.96 2.63
N ILE A 151 18.34 -5.38 3.77
CA ILE A 151 17.04 -6.05 3.81
C ILE A 151 15.96 -5.09 3.32
N PHE A 152 15.96 -3.86 3.81
CA PHE A 152 14.99 -2.85 3.40
C PHE A 152 15.08 -2.54 1.90
N ASN A 153 16.29 -2.37 1.36
CA ASN A 153 16.54 -2.07 -0.05
C ASN A 153 16.23 -3.25 -0.97
N SER A 154 16.28 -4.50 -0.47
CA SER A 154 15.83 -5.68 -1.22
C SER A 154 14.33 -5.67 -1.51
N VAL A 155 13.55 -4.91 -0.73
CA VAL A 155 12.10 -4.79 -0.88
C VAL A 155 11.77 -3.69 -1.89
N SER A 156 11.44 -4.11 -3.12
CA SER A 156 11.15 -3.17 -4.22
C SER A 156 9.98 -2.20 -3.96
N HIS A 157 8.95 -2.63 -3.23
CA HIS A 157 7.76 -1.84 -2.92
C HIS A 157 7.31 -2.15 -1.51
N TRP A 158 7.07 -1.10 -0.73
CA TRP A 158 6.57 -1.21 0.63
C TRP A 158 5.59 -0.09 0.97
N VAL A 159 4.74 -0.34 1.95
CA VAL A 159 3.88 0.66 2.61
C VAL A 159 4.05 0.47 4.10
N ASP A 160 4.38 1.54 4.82
CA ASP A 160 4.39 1.50 6.29
C ASP A 160 2.95 1.47 6.79
N LEU A 161 2.64 0.52 7.67
CA LEU A 161 1.31 0.35 8.25
C LEU A 161 1.18 0.95 9.66
N LEU A 162 2.29 1.37 10.28
CA LEU A 162 2.27 2.05 11.58
C LEU A 162 2.15 3.58 11.44
N HIS A 163 2.47 4.15 10.27
CA HIS A 163 2.56 5.59 10.03
C HIS A 163 1.79 6.04 8.78
#